data_AF-A0A2G9NQ63-F1
#
_entry.id   AF-A0A2G9NQ63-F1
#
_cell.length_a   1.000
_cell.length_b   1.000
_cell.length_c   1.000
_cell.angle_alpha   90.00
_cell.angle_beta   90.00
_cell.angle_gamma   90.00
#
_symmetry.space_group_name_H-M   'P 1'
#
loop_
_entity.id
_entity.type
_entity.pdbx_description
1 polymer ?
#
loop_
_entity_poly.entity_id
_entity_poly.type
_entity_poly.pdbx_seq_one_letter_code
_entity_poly.pdbx_strand_id
1 'polypeptide(L)'
;MSGKKTRDGLDLNRILCVAQEMGVEIRTGGKHPYNLNYKGMRPCPIATSTHAKKMVVPWMAEATGLERTNLYQAIRRGYLN
;
A
#
# COMPACT_ATOMS: atom_id res chain seq x y z
N MET A 1 2.55 -11.61 -16.83
CA MET A 1 2.82 -11.73 -15.38
C MET A 1 1.57 -11.32 -14.62
N SER A 2 0.82 -12.26 -14.04
CA SER A 2 -0.35 -11.91 -13.22
C SER A 2 0.17 -11.33 -11.90
N GLY A 3 0.01 -10.03 -11.69
CA GLY A 3 0.46 -9.36 -10.46
C GLY A 3 -0.17 -10.01 -9.24
N LYS A 4 0.62 -10.27 -8.20
CA LYS A 4 0.10 -10.77 -6.92
C LYS A 4 -0.89 -9.73 -6.38
N LYS A 5 -2.17 -10.10 -6.24
CA LYS A 5 -3.23 -9.21 -5.74
C LYS A 5 -3.45 -9.41 -4.24
N THR A 6 -3.91 -8.37 -3.57
CA THR A 6 -4.46 -8.43 -2.21
C THR A 6 -5.80 -9.17 -2.21
N ARG A 7 -6.31 -9.50 -1.02
CA ARG A 7 -7.55 -10.26 -0.85
C ARG A 7 -8.77 -9.53 -1.42
N ASP A 8 -8.74 -8.21 -1.44
CA ASP A 8 -9.74 -7.33 -2.01
C ASP A 8 -9.46 -6.93 -3.48
N GLY A 9 -8.47 -7.56 -4.11
CA GLY A 9 -8.25 -7.50 -5.56
C GLY A 9 -7.36 -6.36 -6.06
N LEU A 10 -6.70 -5.61 -5.17
CA LEU A 10 -5.73 -4.58 -5.57
C LEU A 10 -4.37 -5.21 -5.91
N ASP A 11 -3.74 -4.73 -6.98
CA ASP A 11 -2.43 -5.20 -7.39
C ASP A 11 -1.37 -4.71 -6.41
N LEU A 12 -0.56 -5.62 -5.87
CA LEU A 12 0.51 -5.27 -4.94
C LEU A 12 1.49 -4.29 -5.57
N ASN A 13 1.86 -4.46 -6.85
CA ASN A 13 2.82 -3.55 -7.50
C ASN A 13 2.26 -2.12 -7.55
N ARG A 14 0.95 -1.96 -7.79
CA ARG A 14 0.31 -0.63 -7.78
C ARG A 14 0.33 0.00 -6.40
N ILE A 15 0.08 -0.80 -5.36
CA ILE A 15 0.19 -0.34 -3.96
C ILE A 15 1.62 0.16 -3.69
N LEU A 16 2.63 -0.61 -4.09
CA LEU A 16 4.03 -0.25 -3.87
C LEU A 16 4.44 0.99 -4.66
N CYS A 17 4.07 1.12 -5.93
CA CYS A 17 4.37 2.31 -6.74
C CYS A 17 3.80 3.57 -6.09
N VAL A 18 2.51 3.55 -5.75
CA VAL A 18 1.86 4.70 -5.10
C VAL A 18 2.50 5.00 -3.74
N ALA A 19 2.83 3.98 -2.94
CA ALA A 19 3.52 4.19 -1.68
C ALA A 19 4.90 4.87 -1.87
N GLN A 20 5.69 4.45 -2.87
CA GLN A 20 6.99 5.07 -3.17
C GLN A 20 6.86 6.52 -3.63
N GLU A 21 5.90 6.82 -4.51
CA GLU A 21 5.62 8.20 -4.94
C GLU A 21 5.31 9.13 -3.76
N MET A 22 4.78 8.57 -2.68
CA MET A 22 4.41 9.28 -1.45
C MET A 22 5.54 9.36 -0.41
N GLY A 23 6.74 8.85 -0.73
CA GLY A 23 7.88 8.82 0.19
C GLY A 23 7.79 7.75 1.28
N VAL A 24 6.94 6.74 1.11
CA VAL A 24 6.89 5.57 2.01
C VAL A 24 8.05 4.62 1.69
N GLU A 25 8.80 4.23 2.71
CA GLU A 25 9.85 3.23 2.59
C GLU A 25 9.27 1.82 2.46
N ILE A 26 9.67 1.08 1.43
CA ILE A 26 9.29 -0.33 1.27
C ILE A 26 10.44 -1.22 1.71
N ARG A 27 10.16 -2.12 2.65
CA ARG A 27 11.07 -3.21 3.03
C ARG A 27 10.50 -4.55 2.59
N THR A 28 11.36 -5.45 2.16
CA THR A 28 10.99 -6.83 1.81
C THR A 28 11.33 -7.77 2.97
N GLY A 29 10.59 -8.87 3.11
CA GLY A 29 10.79 -9.83 4.19
C GLY A 29 10.28 -11.23 3.84
N GLY A 30 10.45 -12.18 4.78
CA GLY A 30 10.06 -13.58 4.57
C GLY A 30 8.56 -13.84 4.71
N LYS A 31 7.99 -13.64 5.92
CA LYS A 31 6.59 -13.96 6.23
C LYS A 31 5.58 -13.04 5.54
N HIS A 32 5.93 -11.77 5.36
CA HIS A 32 5.18 -10.81 4.57
C HIS A 32 6.12 -10.29 3.48
N PRO A 33 5.73 -10.36 2.18
CA PRO A 33 6.62 -10.01 1.09
C PRO A 33 7.01 -8.53 1.11
N TYR A 34 6.12 -7.66 1.60
CA TYR A 34 6.34 -6.22 1.67
C TYR A 34 5.92 -5.67 3.03
N ASN A 35 6.64 -4.65 3.50
CA ASN A 35 6.33 -3.92 4.71
C ASN A 35 6.55 -2.43 4.46
N LEU A 36 5.47 -1.65 4.55
CA LEU A 36 5.52 -0.20 4.39
C LEU A 36 5.97 0.46 5.68
N ASN A 37 6.88 1.42 5.59
CA ASN A 37 7.41 2.17 6.72
C ASN A 37 7.31 3.65 6.45
N TYR A 38 6.87 4.39 7.46
CA TYR A 38 6.83 5.85 7.45
C TYR A 38 7.29 6.35 8.81
N LYS A 39 8.02 7.48 8.83
CA LYS A 39 8.69 7.96 10.03
C LYS A 39 7.70 8.17 11.18
N GLY A 40 7.98 7.55 12.33
CA GLY A 40 7.14 7.67 13.53
C GLY A 40 5.87 6.82 13.52
N MET A 41 5.66 5.99 12.50
CA MET A 41 4.49 5.11 12.40
C MET A 41 4.85 3.64 12.58
N ARG A 42 3.88 2.87 13.07
CA ARG A 42 3.99 1.41 13.07
C ARG A 42 4.02 0.88 11.62
N PRO A 43 4.93 -0.03 11.26
CA PRO A 43 5.00 -0.58 9.91
C PRO A 43 3.70 -1.28 9.48
N CYS A 44 3.35 -1.20 8.19
CA CYS A 44 2.19 -1.86 7.59
C CYS A 44 2.62 -3.05 6.73
N PRO A 45 2.48 -4.30 7.22
CA PRO A 45 2.81 -5.49 6.45
C PRO A 45 1.76 -5.76 5.37
N ILE A 46 2.22 -6.07 4.16
CA ILE A 46 1.39 -6.35 3.00
C ILE A 46 1.74 -7.71 2.41
N ALA A 47 0.72 -8.55 2.25
CA ALA A 47 0.75 -9.82 1.58
C ALA A 47 -0.49 -9.99 0.68
N THR A 48 -0.54 -11.07 -0.10
CA THR A 48 -1.73 -11.42 -0.88
C THR A 48 -2.97 -11.66 -0.01
N SER A 49 -2.80 -12.03 1.25
CA SER A 49 -3.88 -12.20 2.22
C SER A 49 -4.40 -10.89 2.85
N THR A 50 -3.71 -9.77 2.63
CA THR A 50 -4.07 -8.46 3.20
C THR A 50 -5.33 -7.91 2.56
N HIS A 51 -6.18 -7.21 3.32
CA HIS A 51 -7.27 -6.38 2.79
C HIS A 51 -6.77 -4.94 2.65
N ALA A 52 -6.39 -4.52 1.44
CA ALA A 52 -5.79 -3.22 1.22
C ALA A 52 -6.70 -2.06 1.63
N LYS A 53 -7.99 -2.11 1.30
CA LYS A 53 -8.97 -1.07 1.67
C LYS A 53 -9.14 -0.89 3.18
N LYS A 54 -8.96 -1.96 3.97
CA LYS A 54 -9.15 -1.94 5.43
C LYS A 54 -7.86 -1.67 6.21
N MET A 55 -6.70 -1.98 5.63
CA MET A 55 -5.41 -1.89 6.31
C MET A 55 -4.48 -0.88 5.66
N VAL A 56 -4.21 -1.05 4.36
CA VAL A 56 -3.19 -0.25 3.65
C VAL A 56 -3.68 1.17 3.39
N VAL A 57 -4.91 1.34 2.90
CA VAL A 57 -5.46 2.67 2.58
C VAL A 57 -5.58 3.56 3.82
N PRO A 58 -6.13 3.11 4.96
CA PRO A 58 -6.16 3.93 6.17
C PRO A 58 -4.76 4.27 6.69
N TRP A 59 -3.83 3.32 6.61
CA TRP A 59 -2.45 3.53 7.05
C TRP A 59 -1.73 4.56 6.16
N MET A 60 -1.87 4.49 4.84
CA MET A 60 -1.30 5.47 3.93
C MET A 60 -1.94 6.85 4.10
N ALA A 61 -3.25 6.91 4.36
CA ALA A 61 -3.95 8.17 4.65
C ALA A 61 -3.40 8.85 5.91
N GLU A 62 -3.14 8.07 6.95
CA GLU A 62 -2.52 8.56 8.19
C GLU A 62 -1.07 9.01 7.95
N ALA A 63 -0.30 8.27 7.15
CA ALA A 63 1.07 8.60 6.83
C ALA A 63 1.21 9.93 6.08
N THR A 64 0.30 10.23 5.16
CA THR A 64 0.52 11.30 4.18
C THR A 64 -0.50 12.42 4.24
N GLY A 65 -1.52 12.30 5.08
CA GLY A 65 -2.62 13.25 5.20
C GLY A 65 -3.57 13.28 3.99
N LEU A 66 -3.47 12.32 3.07
CA LEU A 66 -4.39 12.25 1.92
C LEU A 66 -5.71 11.59 2.28
N GLU A 67 -6.77 11.98 1.58
CA GLU A 67 -8.10 11.41 1.75
C GLU A 67 -8.15 9.95 1.25
N ARG A 68 -8.88 9.10 1.96
CA ARG A 68 -8.88 7.64 1.75
C ARG A 68 -9.46 7.25 0.39
N THR A 69 -10.48 7.95 -0.08
CA THR A 69 -11.10 7.70 -1.40
C THR A 69 -10.11 8.02 -2.51
N ASN A 70 -9.42 9.15 -2.42
CA ASN A 70 -8.36 9.52 -3.36
C ASN A 70 -7.24 8.48 -3.41
N LEU A 71 -6.77 8.03 -2.24
CA LEU A 71 -5.75 6.97 -2.16
C LEU A 71 -6.21 5.64 -2.76
N TYR A 72 -7.44 5.23 -2.47
CA TYR A 72 -7.98 4.00 -3.04
C TYR A 72 -8.08 4.07 -4.57
N GLN A 73 -8.47 5.23 -5.12
CA GLN A 73 -8.50 5.44 -6.57
C GLN A 73 -7.09 5.49 -7.18
N ALA A 74 -6.15 6.18 -6.54
CA ALA A 74 -4.75 6.25 -6.96
C ALA A 74 -4.13 4.84 -7.01
N ILE A 75 -4.31 4.02 -5.98
CA ILE A 75 -3.85 2.63 -5.95
C ILE A 75 -4.53 1.80 -7.05
N ARG A 76 -5.83 2.00 -7.27
CA ARG A 76 -6.55 1.29 -8.32
C ARG A 76 -6.01 1.63 -9.72
N ARG A 77 -5.60 2.87 -9.96
CA ARG A 77 -4.97 3.34 -11.21
C ARG A 77 -3.50 2.93 -11.32
N GLY A 78 -2.77 2.99 -10.21
CA GLY A 78 -1.34 2.70 -10.08
C GLY A 78 -0.42 3.93 -9.99
N TYR A 79 -0.98 5.14 -9.81
CA TYR A 79 -0.25 6.42 -9.73
C TYR A 79 -1.12 7.49 -9.04
N LEU A 80 -0.51 8.57 -8.52
CA LEU A 80 -1.22 9.64 -7.78
C LEU A 80 -1.95 10.69 -8.64
N ASN A 81 -1.52 10.91 -9.90
CA ASN A 81 -2.08 11.94 -10.81
C ASN A 81 -3.36 11.52 -11.54
#